data_AF-A0A939ZZV7-F1
#
_entry.id   AF-A0A939ZZV7-F1
#
_cell.length_a   1.000
_cell.length_b   1.000
_cell.length_c   1.000
_cell.angle_alpha   90.00
_cell.angle_beta   90.00
_cell.angle_gamma   90.00
#
_symmetry.space_group_name_H-M   'P 1'
#
loop_
_entity.id
_entity.type
_entity.pdbx_description
1 polymer ?
#
loop_
_entity_poly.entity_id
_entity_poly.type
_entity_poly.pdbx_seq_one_letter_code
_entity_poly.pdbx_strand_id
1 'polypeptide(L)'
;MAEQNTWQWQESGTAWRGVGVYHITLTVPSREPLLGRLVIPEGDPSNARIERTALGNAVVDELYVMVRHYPAIRILQFCLMPDHLHVIIHVTQVMDTSIRSVIRGYWQGVKKHGRAYTLSVVAELNSRSSVLNTETIDEGGRGTETIDEGGRDTETIDEGGYPFPVFTERPFIRPLSRRGQLHTMIRYVQMNPQRLATKRLRPGNFRVQKEIEVGGRKYDGVGNVALLMARHFEPVHVRSVMVKAAELGKPEPLRNYMNGCVLAARKGTVMVSPFISPQEKRVMQVLLQERHPFVLIADNGFRDYYKPADELFDACAAGRLLILSPWPYDEKKRHISRSECVALNAMAEEICQDLNGTRDCL
;
A
#
# COMPACT_ATOMS: atom_id res chain seq x y z
N MET A 1 21.05 41.09 -8.48
CA MET A 1 19.81 40.57 -7.84
C MET A 1 19.29 39.46 -8.73
N ALA A 2 19.41 38.21 -8.28
CA ALA A 2 19.00 37.04 -9.06
C ALA A 2 17.47 36.93 -9.04
N GLU A 3 16.85 36.93 -10.21
CA GLU A 3 15.42 36.71 -10.39
C GLU A 3 15.04 35.33 -9.83
N GLN A 4 14.14 35.33 -8.86
CA GLN A 4 13.54 34.11 -8.32
C GLN A 4 12.66 33.49 -9.40
N ASN A 5 13.12 32.38 -9.95
CA ASN A 5 12.43 31.64 -11.00
C ASN A 5 11.12 31.05 -10.45
N THR A 6 10.01 31.77 -10.64
CA THR A 6 8.68 31.37 -10.20
C THR A 6 8.13 30.28 -11.12
N TRP A 7 7.91 29.11 -10.53
CA TRP A 7 7.43 27.89 -11.16
C TRP A 7 6.07 28.10 -11.86
N GLN A 8 5.97 27.78 -13.17
CA GLN A 8 4.74 27.89 -13.95
C GLN A 8 4.09 26.51 -14.22
N TRP A 9 2.78 26.45 -14.04
CA TRP A 9 1.94 25.27 -14.25
C TRP A 9 1.68 25.01 -15.75
N GLN A 10 1.67 23.74 -16.18
CA GLN A 10 1.41 23.37 -17.58
C GLN A 10 -0.07 23.01 -17.86
N GLU A 11 -0.55 23.36 -19.07
CA GLU A 11 -1.90 23.06 -19.58
C GLU A 11 -2.17 21.55 -19.79
N SER A 12 -3.47 21.20 -19.79
CA SER A 12 -3.92 19.81 -19.97
C SER A 12 -3.63 19.31 -21.39
N GLY A 13 -2.85 18.24 -21.51
CA GLY A 13 -2.44 17.64 -22.80
C GLY A 13 -0.94 17.65 -23.07
N THR A 14 -0.16 18.50 -22.37
CA THR A 14 1.29 18.65 -22.53
C THR A 14 2.14 18.18 -21.34
N ALA A 15 1.49 17.69 -20.27
CA ALA A 15 2.05 17.36 -18.93
C ALA A 15 3.20 16.32 -18.86
N TRP A 16 3.70 15.83 -19.99
CA TRP A 16 4.73 14.79 -20.08
C TRP A 16 6.03 15.24 -20.73
N ARG A 17 6.11 16.47 -21.25
CA ARG A 17 7.30 17.04 -21.94
C ARG A 17 7.92 18.23 -21.18
N GLY A 18 7.42 18.53 -19.99
CA GLY A 18 7.88 19.66 -19.17
C GLY A 18 8.84 19.28 -18.04
N VAL A 19 9.37 20.33 -17.40
CA VAL A 19 10.00 20.24 -16.08
C VAL A 19 8.95 19.79 -15.06
N GLY A 20 9.29 18.80 -14.24
CA GLY A 20 8.32 18.26 -13.30
C GLY A 20 8.85 17.09 -12.50
N VAL A 21 8.13 16.76 -11.43
CA VAL A 21 8.44 15.62 -10.57
C VAL A 21 7.39 14.54 -10.76
N TYR A 22 7.83 13.30 -10.91
CA TYR A 22 6.98 12.16 -11.22
C TYR A 22 7.26 11.02 -10.25
N HIS A 23 6.21 10.44 -9.68
CA HIS A 23 6.27 9.14 -9.02
C HIS A 23 5.90 8.06 -10.03
N ILE A 24 6.76 7.05 -10.14
CA ILE A 24 6.63 5.94 -11.06
C ILE A 24 6.58 4.65 -10.25
N THR A 25 5.64 3.78 -10.62
CA THR A 25 5.56 2.41 -10.10
C THR A 25 5.54 1.41 -11.25
N LEU A 26 6.43 0.42 -11.17
CA LEU A 26 6.56 -0.68 -12.12
C LEU A 26 6.37 -1.98 -11.35
N THR A 27 5.41 -2.80 -11.76
CA THR A 27 5.05 -4.04 -11.05
C THR A 27 5.41 -5.25 -11.90
N VAL A 28 5.99 -6.26 -11.25
CA VAL A 28 6.21 -7.59 -11.83
C VAL A 28 4.84 -8.24 -12.10
N PRO A 29 4.66 -8.96 -13.22
CA PRO A 29 3.41 -9.67 -13.50
C PRO A 29 3.01 -10.55 -12.31
N SER A 30 1.72 -10.60 -11.99
CA SER A 30 1.20 -11.40 -10.87
C SER A 30 1.82 -11.11 -9.49
N ARG A 31 2.59 -10.03 -9.37
CA ARG A 31 3.34 -9.65 -8.15
C ARG A 31 4.29 -10.71 -7.62
N GLU A 32 4.89 -11.49 -8.52
CA GLU A 32 5.92 -12.45 -8.14
C GLU A 32 7.16 -11.76 -7.54
N PRO A 33 7.75 -12.29 -6.45
CA PRO A 33 8.85 -11.64 -5.73
C PRO A 33 10.23 -11.85 -6.41
N LEU A 34 10.35 -11.55 -7.70
CA LEU A 34 11.54 -11.84 -8.52
C LEU A 34 12.73 -10.91 -8.26
N LEU A 35 12.49 -9.71 -7.72
CA LEU A 35 13.48 -8.64 -7.63
C LEU A 35 14.25 -8.62 -6.30
N GLY A 36 13.77 -9.34 -5.30
CA GLY A 36 14.42 -9.39 -4.00
C GLY A 36 13.59 -10.07 -2.93
N ARG A 37 14.18 -10.18 -1.75
CA ARG A 37 13.55 -10.74 -0.56
C ARG A 37 13.52 -9.70 0.54
N LEU A 38 12.37 -9.57 1.20
CA LEU A 38 12.27 -8.77 2.42
C LEU A 38 13.00 -9.49 3.56
N VAL A 39 13.92 -8.79 4.20
CA VAL A 39 14.59 -9.20 5.43
C VAL A 39 14.15 -8.27 6.56
N ILE A 40 13.82 -8.89 7.70
CA ILE A 40 13.38 -8.20 8.92
C ILE A 40 14.36 -8.59 10.03
N PRO A 41 15.46 -7.85 10.20
CA PRO A 41 16.45 -8.15 11.24
C PRO A 41 15.79 -8.16 12.62
N GLU A 42 16.04 -9.21 13.40
CA GLU A 42 15.54 -9.36 14.77
C GLU A 42 14.01 -9.24 14.93
N GLY A 43 13.27 -9.37 13.82
CA GLY A 43 11.82 -9.14 13.82
C GLY A 43 11.41 -7.68 13.98
N ASP A 44 12.33 -6.71 13.91
CA ASP A 44 12.02 -5.28 13.97
C ASP A 44 11.71 -4.71 12.57
N PRO A 45 10.45 -4.28 12.31
CA PRO A 45 10.09 -3.64 11.04
C PRO A 45 10.90 -2.39 10.72
N SER A 46 11.40 -1.66 11.73
CA SER A 46 12.13 -0.40 11.52
C SER A 46 13.46 -0.60 10.79
N ASN A 47 14.05 -1.79 10.92
CA ASN A 47 15.29 -2.21 10.26
C ASN A 47 15.04 -3.03 8.99
N ALA A 48 13.79 -3.13 8.55
CA ALA A 48 13.44 -3.95 7.40
C ALA A 48 14.06 -3.41 6.10
N ARG A 49 14.59 -4.32 5.29
CA ARG A 49 15.24 -4.00 4.02
C ARG A 49 14.95 -5.05 2.96
N ILE A 50 15.24 -4.72 1.71
CA ILE A 50 15.15 -5.66 0.60
C ILE A 50 16.56 -6.10 0.22
N GLU A 51 16.84 -7.39 0.35
CA GLU A 51 18.01 -8.03 -0.22
C GLU A 51 17.70 -8.38 -1.67
N ARG A 52 18.41 -7.75 -2.61
CA ARG A 52 18.09 -7.81 -4.03
C ARG A 52 18.59 -9.11 -4.64
N THR A 53 17.83 -9.66 -5.58
CA THR A 53 18.34 -10.70 -6.47
C THR A 53 19.30 -10.12 -7.49
N ALA A 54 20.00 -10.96 -8.27
CA ALA A 54 20.80 -10.49 -9.40
C ALA A 54 19.94 -9.71 -10.42
N LEU A 55 18.72 -10.17 -10.68
CA LEU A 55 17.75 -9.44 -11.51
C LEU A 55 17.38 -8.08 -10.89
N GLY A 56 17.15 -8.04 -9.58
CA GLY A 56 16.88 -6.79 -8.86
C GLY A 56 18.01 -5.78 -8.95
N ASN A 57 19.27 -6.23 -8.89
CA ASN A 57 20.44 -5.38 -9.12
C ASN A 57 20.45 -4.83 -10.54
N ALA A 58 20.23 -5.68 -11.55
CA ALA A 58 20.19 -5.24 -12.95
C ALA A 58 19.09 -4.20 -13.22
N VAL A 59 17.92 -4.33 -12.57
CA VAL A 59 16.83 -3.35 -12.63
C VAL A 59 17.27 -1.99 -12.06
N VAL A 60 18.02 -1.99 -10.95
CA VAL A 60 18.56 -0.77 -10.36
C VAL A 60 19.68 -0.18 -11.21
N ASP A 61 20.56 -0.99 -11.78
CA ASP A 61 21.64 -0.54 -12.66
C ASP A 61 21.08 0.17 -13.90
N GLU A 62 19.99 -0.35 -14.46
CA GLU A 62 19.30 0.24 -15.60
C GLU A 62 18.75 1.66 -15.29
N LEU A 63 18.43 1.96 -14.02
CA LEU A 63 18.03 3.32 -13.62
C LEU A 63 19.18 4.31 -13.81
N TYR A 64 20.41 3.89 -13.49
CA TYR A 64 21.60 4.72 -13.70
C TYR A 64 21.95 4.85 -15.17
N VAL A 65 21.74 3.80 -15.98
CA VAL A 65 21.87 3.86 -17.45
C VAL A 65 20.90 4.91 -18.03
N MET A 66 19.65 4.89 -17.60
CA MET A 66 18.64 5.88 -18.01
C MET A 66 19.09 7.32 -17.68
N VAL A 67 19.61 7.57 -16.47
CA VAL A 67 20.09 8.91 -16.07
C VAL A 67 21.31 9.36 -16.90
N ARG A 68 22.20 8.44 -17.29
CA ARG A 68 23.34 8.77 -18.17
C ARG A 68 22.87 9.14 -19.58
N HIS A 69 21.85 8.47 -20.10
CA HIS A 69 21.30 8.76 -21.42
C HIS A 69 20.44 10.04 -21.44
N TYR A 70 19.79 10.38 -20.31
CA TYR A 70 18.97 11.57 -20.15
C TYR A 70 19.50 12.47 -19.02
N PRO A 71 20.52 13.34 -19.26
CA PRO A 71 21.14 14.16 -18.22
C PRO A 71 20.18 15.14 -17.51
N ALA A 72 19.07 15.48 -18.16
CA ALA A 72 17.96 16.28 -17.63
C ALA A 72 17.16 15.56 -16.53
N ILE A 73 17.42 14.27 -16.29
CA ILE A 73 16.73 13.45 -15.30
C ILE A 73 17.58 13.31 -14.04
N ARG A 74 16.93 13.52 -12.90
CA ARG A 74 17.48 13.21 -11.57
C ARG A 74 16.56 12.23 -10.87
N ILE A 75 17.13 11.17 -10.32
CA ILE A 75 16.42 10.27 -9.41
C ILE A 75 16.52 10.88 -8.02
N LEU A 76 15.38 11.30 -7.47
CA LEU A 76 15.32 11.88 -6.13
C LEU A 76 15.27 10.80 -5.05
N GLN A 77 14.56 9.70 -5.31
CA GLN A 77 14.44 8.56 -4.40
C GLN A 77 13.94 7.35 -5.20
N PHE A 78 14.34 6.14 -4.82
CA PHE A 78 13.69 4.92 -5.27
C PHE A 78 13.60 3.89 -4.13
N CYS A 79 12.75 2.89 -4.31
CA CYS A 79 12.67 1.70 -3.46
C CYS A 79 12.32 0.49 -4.34
N LEU A 80 13.25 -0.46 -4.44
CA LEU A 80 13.00 -1.75 -5.07
C LEU A 80 12.38 -2.67 -4.02
N MET A 81 11.15 -3.09 -4.25
CA MET A 81 10.42 -4.10 -3.48
C MET A 81 10.56 -5.47 -4.17
N PRO A 82 10.22 -6.58 -3.49
CA PRO A 82 10.33 -7.93 -4.07
C PRO A 82 9.65 -8.07 -5.44
N ASP A 83 8.50 -7.44 -5.62
CA ASP A 83 7.61 -7.59 -6.78
C ASP A 83 7.39 -6.27 -7.56
N HIS A 84 8.01 -5.17 -7.16
CA HIS A 84 7.81 -3.88 -7.83
C HIS A 84 8.91 -2.86 -7.53
N LEU A 85 8.98 -1.82 -8.34
CA LEU A 85 9.89 -0.69 -8.16
C LEU A 85 9.09 0.60 -8.03
N HIS A 86 9.39 1.38 -6.98
CA HIS A 86 8.98 2.78 -6.88
C HIS A 86 10.17 3.69 -7.20
N VAL A 87 9.96 4.71 -8.04
CA VAL A 87 10.96 5.74 -8.37
C VAL A 87 10.33 7.12 -8.34
N ILE A 88 11.05 8.10 -7.80
CA ILE A 88 10.72 9.52 -7.87
C ILE A 88 11.76 10.18 -8.76
N ILE A 89 11.29 10.72 -9.88
CA ILE A 89 12.13 11.37 -10.89
C ILE A 89 11.80 12.85 -10.94
N HIS A 90 12.84 13.69 -11.01
CA HIS A 90 12.74 15.10 -11.36
C HIS A 90 13.33 15.31 -12.75
N VAL A 91 12.50 15.80 -13.67
CA VAL A 91 12.94 16.33 -14.97
C VAL A 91 13.29 17.79 -14.75
N THR A 92 14.57 18.14 -14.85
CA THR A 92 15.10 19.47 -14.48
C THR A 92 15.03 20.49 -15.60
N GLN A 93 14.93 20.04 -16.85
CA GLN A 93 14.81 20.88 -18.05
C GLN A 93 13.92 20.19 -19.08
N VAL A 94 13.34 20.98 -19.98
CA VAL A 94 12.56 20.45 -21.11
C VAL A 94 13.44 19.53 -21.95
N MET A 95 12.90 18.38 -22.34
CA MET A 95 13.57 17.38 -23.17
C MET A 95 12.87 17.31 -24.54
N ASP A 96 13.58 16.85 -25.56
CA ASP A 96 13.03 16.52 -26.88
C ASP A 96 12.03 15.34 -26.83
N THR A 97 12.12 14.53 -25.77
CA THR A 97 11.27 13.38 -25.49
C THR A 97 10.39 13.57 -24.25
N SER A 98 9.36 12.73 -24.12
CA SER A 98 8.49 12.75 -22.95
C SER A 98 8.98 11.81 -21.85
N ILE A 99 8.65 12.09 -20.59
CA ILE A 99 8.95 11.15 -19.49
C ILE A 99 8.35 9.76 -19.73
N ARG A 100 7.19 9.66 -20.40
CA ARG A 100 6.59 8.37 -20.78
C ARG A 100 7.48 7.59 -21.74
N SER A 101 8.07 8.28 -22.72
CA SER A 101 9.00 7.69 -23.69
C SER A 101 10.29 7.24 -23.00
N VAL A 102 10.82 8.03 -22.07
CA VAL A 102 11.99 7.66 -21.26
C VAL A 102 11.72 6.40 -20.44
N ILE A 103 10.59 6.35 -19.71
CA ILE A 103 10.22 5.17 -18.91
C ILE A 103 9.95 3.95 -19.79
N ARG A 104 9.42 4.14 -21.00
CA ARG A 104 9.33 3.05 -21.99
C ARG A 104 10.72 2.55 -22.39
N GLY A 105 11.69 3.44 -22.62
CA GLY A 105 13.08 3.08 -22.92
C GLY A 105 13.72 2.26 -21.80
N TYR A 106 13.65 2.77 -20.56
CA TYR A 106 14.08 2.06 -19.36
C TYR A 106 13.44 0.66 -19.25
N TRP A 107 12.12 0.59 -19.46
CA TRP A 107 11.39 -0.69 -19.43
C TRP A 107 11.93 -1.70 -20.46
N GLN A 108 12.28 -1.24 -21.67
CA GLN A 108 12.90 -2.11 -22.68
C GLN A 108 14.32 -2.56 -22.29
N GLY A 109 15.10 -1.69 -21.63
CA GLY A 109 16.39 -2.05 -21.05
C GLY A 109 16.26 -3.16 -20.01
N VAL A 110 15.32 -3.02 -19.07
CA VAL A 110 15.03 -4.06 -18.08
C VAL A 110 14.57 -5.37 -18.73
N LYS A 111 13.78 -5.32 -19.82
CA LYS A 111 13.41 -6.54 -20.57
C LYS A 111 14.61 -7.29 -21.12
N LYS A 112 15.66 -6.59 -21.54
CA LYS A 112 16.91 -7.22 -22.00
C LYS A 112 17.59 -7.97 -20.85
N HIS A 113 17.70 -7.34 -19.68
CA HIS A 113 18.26 -7.97 -18.47
C HIS A 113 17.44 -9.17 -17.99
N GLY A 114 16.12 -9.07 -18.03
CA GLY A 114 15.23 -10.18 -17.70
C GLY A 114 15.46 -11.41 -18.56
N ARG A 115 15.59 -11.23 -19.88
CA ARG A 115 15.90 -12.34 -20.80
C ARG A 115 17.24 -13.01 -20.47
N ALA A 116 18.27 -12.20 -20.21
CA ALA A 116 19.59 -12.73 -19.85
C ALA A 116 19.54 -13.50 -18.52
N TYR A 117 18.84 -12.96 -17.52
CA TYR A 117 18.65 -13.62 -16.23
C TYR A 117 17.93 -14.97 -16.37
N THR A 118 16.81 -15.01 -17.10
CA THR A 118 16.09 -16.27 -17.37
C THR A 118 16.99 -17.32 -18.00
N LEU A 119 17.77 -16.96 -19.02
CA LEU A 119 18.70 -17.90 -19.66
C LEU A 119 19.75 -18.43 -18.68
N SER A 120 20.27 -17.59 -17.78
CA SER A 120 21.22 -18.03 -16.75
C SER A 120 20.61 -19.00 -15.74
N VAL A 121 19.38 -18.74 -15.27
CA VAL A 121 18.69 -19.61 -14.31
C VAL A 121 18.34 -20.96 -14.95
N VAL A 122 17.88 -20.96 -16.20
CA VAL A 122 17.59 -22.21 -16.95
C VAL A 122 18.85 -23.03 -17.16
N ALA A 123 19.97 -22.39 -17.51
CA ALA A 123 21.25 -23.08 -17.65
C ALA A 123 21.72 -23.71 -16.32
N GLU A 124 21.59 -22.98 -15.20
CA GLU A 124 21.90 -23.51 -13.86
C GLU A 124 21.01 -24.70 -13.49
N LEU A 125 19.69 -24.61 -13.71
CA LEU A 125 18.75 -25.70 -13.44
C LEU A 125 19.08 -26.95 -14.26
N ASN A 126 19.35 -26.79 -15.55
CA ASN A 126 19.75 -27.90 -16.42
C ASN A 126 21.06 -28.55 -15.96
N SER A 127 22.02 -27.76 -15.50
CA SER A 127 23.29 -28.28 -14.95
C SER A 127 23.10 -29.05 -13.63
N ARG A 128 22.15 -28.63 -12.78
CA ARG A 128 21.83 -29.34 -11.53
C ARG A 128 21.11 -30.65 -11.79
N SER A 129 20.17 -30.66 -12.74
CA SER A 129 19.48 -31.89 -13.16
C SER A 129 20.41 -32.89 -13.83
N SER A 130 21.42 -32.43 -14.58
CA SER A 130 22.43 -33.34 -15.16
C SER A 130 23.34 -33.95 -14.09
N VAL A 131 23.74 -33.18 -13.06
CA VAL A 131 24.58 -33.70 -11.96
C VAL A 131 23.84 -34.74 -11.11
N LEU A 132 22.56 -34.51 -10.77
CA LEU A 132 21.75 -35.50 -10.04
C LEU A 132 21.53 -36.80 -10.83
N ASN A 133 21.46 -36.74 -12.16
CA ASN A 133 21.32 -37.94 -13.00
C ASN A 133 22.65 -38.69 -13.22
N THR A 134 23.79 -38.12 -12.80
CA THR A 134 25.11 -38.76 -12.96
C THR A 134 25.52 -39.55 -11.71
N GLU A 135 24.86 -39.36 -10.56
CA GLU A 135 25.16 -40.08 -9.30
C GLU A 135 24.42 -41.43 -9.15
N THR A 136 23.65 -41.88 -10.15
CA THR A 136 22.91 -43.16 -10.11
C THR A 136 23.36 -44.23 -11.12
N ILE A 137 24.51 -44.04 -11.77
CA ILE A 137 25.07 -45.06 -12.67
C ILE A 137 26.50 -45.41 -12.25
N ASP A 138 26.63 -46.20 -11.19
CA ASP A 138 27.70 -47.20 -11.10
C ASP A 138 27.28 -48.35 -10.17
N GLU A 139 26.79 -49.44 -10.75
CA GLU A 139 27.31 -50.80 -10.53
C GLU A 139 26.43 -51.85 -11.26
N GLY A 140 27.01 -52.46 -12.30
CA GLY A 140 26.85 -53.91 -12.57
C GLY A 140 25.67 -54.41 -13.40
N GLY A 141 25.98 -54.92 -14.61
CA GLY A 141 25.40 -56.19 -15.08
C GLY A 141 24.71 -56.20 -16.44
N ARG A 142 25.29 -56.97 -17.36
CA ARG A 142 24.77 -57.39 -18.69
C ARG A 142 23.37 -58.02 -18.64
N GLY A 143 22.54 -57.73 -19.65
CA GLY A 143 21.39 -58.54 -20.04
C GLY A 143 20.66 -57.97 -21.26
N THR A 144 20.56 -58.76 -22.32
CA THR A 144 19.88 -58.48 -23.59
C THR A 144 18.37 -58.67 -23.52
N GLU A 145 17.68 -58.00 -24.46
CA GLU A 145 16.43 -58.36 -25.16
C GLU A 145 15.07 -57.71 -24.82
N THR A 146 14.43 -57.32 -25.95
CA THR A 146 13.00 -57.14 -26.28
C THR A 146 12.28 -55.80 -26.06
N ILE A 147 11.65 -55.38 -27.16
CA ILE A 147 10.74 -54.27 -27.37
C ILE A 147 9.40 -54.62 -26.73
N ASP A 148 8.81 -53.69 -25.98
CA ASP A 148 7.36 -53.66 -25.76
C ASP A 148 6.87 -52.21 -25.81
N GLU A 149 6.04 -51.93 -26.82
CA GLU A 149 5.27 -50.71 -26.99
C GLU A 149 4.08 -50.76 -26.04
N GLY A 150 4.16 -50.03 -24.92
CA GLY A 150 3.06 -49.96 -23.95
C GLY A 150 3.09 -48.62 -23.24
N GLY A 151 2.07 -47.81 -23.50
CA GLY A 151 1.95 -46.42 -23.05
C GLY A 151 2.28 -46.24 -21.57
N ARG A 152 3.16 -45.29 -21.30
CA ARG A 152 3.20 -44.57 -20.04
C ARG A 152 3.00 -43.11 -20.35
N ASP A 153 1.87 -42.64 -19.85
CA ASP A 153 1.51 -41.25 -19.77
C ASP A 153 2.75 -40.41 -19.51
N THR A 154 3.10 -39.58 -20.50
CA THR A 154 3.88 -38.39 -20.26
C THR A 154 3.07 -37.55 -19.30
N GLU A 155 3.18 -37.84 -18.00
CA GLU A 155 2.92 -36.87 -16.96
C GLU A 155 3.89 -35.73 -17.23
N THR A 156 3.36 -34.74 -17.94
CA THR A 156 3.87 -33.39 -18.02
C THR A 156 4.30 -32.98 -16.62
N ILE A 157 5.61 -33.01 -16.37
CA ILE A 157 6.21 -32.29 -15.26
C ILE A 157 5.73 -30.86 -15.43
N ASP A 158 4.87 -30.42 -14.52
CA ASP A 158 4.24 -29.11 -14.54
C ASP A 158 5.32 -28.03 -14.72
N GLU A 159 5.24 -27.39 -15.88
CA GLU A 159 6.18 -26.42 -16.41
C GLU A 159 6.20 -25.17 -15.51
N GLY A 160 7.10 -25.13 -14.52
CA GLY A 160 7.60 -23.89 -13.92
C GLY A 160 8.50 -23.10 -14.90
N GLY A 161 8.18 -23.14 -16.20
CA GLY A 161 8.93 -22.55 -17.28
C GLY A 161 8.93 -21.04 -17.12
N TYR A 162 10.11 -20.45 -16.91
CA TYR A 162 10.27 -19.01 -17.03
C TYR A 162 10.37 -18.64 -18.52
N PRO A 163 9.32 -18.06 -19.12
CA PRO A 163 9.58 -17.05 -20.13
C PRO A 163 8.71 -15.80 -19.94
N PHE A 164 9.22 -14.64 -20.37
CA PHE A 164 8.51 -13.35 -20.57
C PHE A 164 8.40 -12.36 -19.37
N PRO A 165 8.23 -11.04 -19.67
CA PRO A 165 9.12 -9.96 -19.21
C PRO A 165 8.97 -9.55 -17.74
N VAL A 166 10.09 -9.10 -17.14
CA VAL A 166 10.19 -8.57 -15.75
C VAL A 166 9.07 -7.62 -15.37
N PHE A 167 8.62 -6.79 -16.31
CA PHE A 167 7.41 -5.99 -16.17
C PHE A 167 6.55 -6.23 -17.42
N THR A 168 5.30 -6.67 -17.27
CA THR A 168 4.28 -6.71 -18.35
C THR A 168 3.25 -5.60 -18.20
N GLU A 169 3.04 -5.12 -16.98
CA GLU A 169 2.06 -4.09 -16.67
C GLU A 169 2.54 -2.71 -17.15
N ARG A 170 1.58 -1.87 -17.57
CA ARG A 170 1.89 -0.48 -17.92
C ARG A 170 2.42 0.24 -16.68
N PRO A 171 3.55 0.97 -16.79
CA PRO A 171 4.06 1.77 -15.68
C PRO A 171 2.99 2.76 -15.19
N PHE A 172 2.74 2.77 -13.88
CA PHE A 172 1.92 3.81 -13.28
C PHE A 172 2.79 5.06 -13.11
N ILE A 173 2.46 6.14 -13.80
CA ILE A 173 3.22 7.40 -13.75
C ILE A 173 2.28 8.50 -13.25
N ARG A 174 2.65 9.11 -12.11
CA ARG A 174 1.86 10.15 -11.46
C ARG A 174 2.68 11.43 -11.30
N PRO A 175 2.29 12.54 -11.95
CA PRO A 175 2.86 13.85 -11.67
C PRO A 175 2.62 14.26 -10.21
N LEU A 176 3.65 14.82 -9.58
CA LEU A 176 3.57 15.41 -8.25
C LEU A 176 3.51 16.93 -8.42
N SER A 177 2.36 17.50 -8.08
CA SER A 177 2.02 18.89 -8.31
C SER A 177 1.85 19.66 -7.01
N ARG A 178 1.26 19.06 -5.98
CA ARG A 178 0.79 19.80 -4.80
C ARG A 178 1.94 20.12 -3.83
N ARG A 179 1.88 21.28 -3.17
CA ARG A 179 2.83 21.67 -2.11
C ARG A 179 2.89 20.58 -1.02
N GLY A 180 4.10 20.19 -0.62
CA GLY A 180 4.34 19.12 0.38
C GLY A 180 4.21 17.69 -0.17
N GLN A 181 3.59 17.47 -1.34
CA GLN A 181 3.37 16.13 -1.90
C GLN A 181 4.68 15.37 -2.15
N LEU A 182 5.74 16.07 -2.58
CA LEU A 182 7.05 15.45 -2.83
C LEU A 182 7.63 14.85 -1.55
N HIS A 183 7.67 15.62 -0.45
CA HIS A 183 8.21 15.15 0.82
C HIS A 183 7.45 13.93 1.33
N THR A 184 6.11 13.98 1.30
CA THR A 184 5.26 12.83 1.66
C THR A 184 5.55 11.61 0.78
N MET A 185 5.73 11.79 -0.53
CA MET A 185 6.01 10.69 -1.45
C MET A 185 7.41 10.10 -1.23
N ILE A 186 8.43 10.91 -0.97
CA ILE A 186 9.78 10.42 -0.63
C ILE A 186 9.70 9.55 0.63
N ARG A 187 9.03 10.04 1.68
CA ARG A 187 8.83 9.28 2.92
C ARG A 187 8.05 7.99 2.65
N TYR A 188 6.96 8.04 1.86
CA TYR A 188 6.22 6.84 1.45
C TYR A 188 7.15 5.80 0.80
N VAL A 189 7.97 6.23 -0.18
CA VAL A 189 8.88 5.34 -0.91
C VAL A 189 9.89 4.68 0.03
N GLN A 190 10.51 5.45 0.94
CA GLN A 190 11.48 4.96 1.93
C GLN A 190 10.86 3.98 2.92
N MET A 191 9.63 4.21 3.35
CA MET A 191 8.95 3.41 4.39
C MET A 191 8.37 2.09 3.85
N ASN A 192 8.39 1.83 2.55
CA ASN A 192 7.74 0.64 1.98
C ASN A 192 8.26 -0.70 2.52
N PRO A 193 9.58 -0.93 2.70
CA PRO A 193 10.09 -2.17 3.29
C PRO A 193 9.58 -2.36 4.72
N GLN A 194 9.65 -1.32 5.55
CA GLN A 194 9.11 -1.33 6.92
C GLN A 194 7.60 -1.61 6.92
N ARG A 195 6.82 -0.95 6.06
CA ARG A 195 5.37 -1.18 5.97
C ARG A 195 5.04 -2.61 5.57
N LEU A 196 5.79 -3.19 4.62
CA LEU A 196 5.62 -4.59 4.23
C LEU A 196 5.96 -5.54 5.39
N ALA A 197 7.05 -5.27 6.12
CA ALA A 197 7.45 -6.03 7.30
C ALA A 197 6.37 -5.98 8.39
N THR A 198 5.88 -4.79 8.72
CA THR A 198 4.79 -4.59 9.68
C THR A 198 3.53 -5.39 9.29
N LYS A 199 3.16 -5.40 8.01
CA LYS A 199 2.02 -6.18 7.53
C LYS A 199 2.25 -7.69 7.71
N ARG A 200 3.46 -8.18 7.43
CA ARG A 200 3.79 -9.62 7.57
C ARG A 200 3.84 -10.06 9.03
N LEU A 201 4.28 -9.19 9.94
CA LEU A 201 4.37 -9.49 11.36
C LEU A 201 3.02 -9.36 12.08
N ARG A 202 2.06 -8.61 11.53
CA ARG A 202 0.72 -8.41 12.11
C ARG A 202 -0.39 -8.65 11.07
N PRO A 203 -0.48 -9.86 10.49
CA PRO A 203 -1.41 -10.12 9.39
C PRO A 203 -2.87 -9.97 9.81
N GLY A 204 -3.21 -10.30 11.07
CA GLY A 204 -4.57 -10.18 11.61
C GLY A 204 -5.13 -8.76 11.52
N ASN A 205 -4.31 -7.74 11.78
CA ASN A 205 -4.75 -6.33 11.73
C ASN A 205 -5.05 -5.85 10.29
N PHE A 206 -4.54 -6.54 9.26
CA PHE A 206 -4.70 -6.14 7.86
C PHE A 206 -5.57 -7.10 7.05
N ARG A 207 -6.24 -8.06 7.71
CA ARG A 207 -7.21 -8.95 7.09
C ARG A 207 -8.61 -8.36 7.25
N VAL A 208 -9.40 -8.44 6.18
CA VAL A 208 -10.83 -8.13 6.25
C VAL A 208 -11.52 -9.21 7.06
N GLN A 209 -12.11 -8.81 8.17
CA GLN A 209 -12.97 -9.62 9.03
C GLN A 209 -14.41 -9.36 8.61
N LYS A 210 -15.16 -10.43 8.33
CA LYS A 210 -16.53 -10.36 7.82
C LYS A 210 -17.53 -10.52 8.96
N GLU A 211 -18.69 -9.91 8.81
CA GLU A 211 -19.86 -10.11 9.69
C GLU A 211 -19.62 -9.85 11.18
N ILE A 212 -18.84 -8.82 11.53
CA ILE A 212 -18.70 -8.32 12.89
C ILE A 212 -20.05 -7.73 13.34
N GLU A 213 -20.65 -8.30 14.37
CA GLU A 213 -21.95 -7.85 14.89
C GLU A 213 -21.78 -6.85 16.03
N VAL A 214 -22.38 -5.66 15.88
CA VAL A 214 -22.43 -4.59 16.91
C VAL A 214 -23.76 -3.87 16.79
N GLY A 215 -24.49 -3.65 17.89
CA GLY A 215 -25.78 -2.95 17.87
C GLY A 215 -26.83 -3.62 16.98
N GLY A 216 -26.82 -4.96 16.89
CA GLY A 216 -27.72 -5.73 16.01
C GLY A 216 -27.49 -5.53 14.52
N ARG A 217 -26.38 -4.90 14.11
CA ARG A 217 -25.96 -4.71 12.72
C ARG A 217 -24.68 -5.46 12.44
N LYS A 218 -24.55 -5.97 11.21
CA LYS A 218 -23.34 -6.60 10.71
C LYS A 218 -22.46 -5.56 10.00
N TYR A 219 -21.17 -5.62 10.31
CA TYR A 219 -20.13 -4.82 9.69
C TYR A 219 -19.04 -5.73 9.15
N ASP A 220 -18.45 -5.36 8.02
CA ASP A 220 -17.09 -5.82 7.72
C ASP A 220 -16.10 -4.93 8.47
N GLY A 221 -14.92 -5.44 8.81
CA GLY A 221 -13.92 -4.65 9.51
C GLY A 221 -12.47 -4.97 9.15
N VAL A 222 -11.62 -3.96 9.28
CA VAL A 222 -10.16 -4.07 9.15
C VAL A 222 -9.50 -3.38 10.34
N GLY A 223 -8.53 -4.03 10.97
CA GLY A 223 -7.86 -3.53 12.16
C GLY A 223 -8.12 -4.38 13.38
N ASN A 224 -8.00 -3.77 14.56
CA ASN A 224 -8.05 -4.48 15.83
C ASN A 224 -9.48 -4.58 16.37
N VAL A 225 -10.14 -5.71 16.14
CA VAL A 225 -11.51 -5.97 16.64
C VAL A 225 -11.58 -6.00 18.17
N ALA A 226 -10.48 -6.29 18.87
CA ALA A 226 -10.46 -6.25 20.34
C ALA A 226 -10.73 -4.85 20.92
N LEU A 227 -10.67 -3.78 20.10
CA LEU A 227 -11.09 -2.44 20.53
C LEU A 227 -12.57 -2.38 20.93
N LEU A 228 -13.42 -3.27 20.41
CA LEU A 228 -14.83 -3.36 20.81
C LEU A 228 -14.99 -3.83 22.27
N MET A 229 -13.94 -4.36 22.88
CA MET A 229 -13.90 -4.76 24.30
C MET A 229 -13.44 -3.64 25.25
N ALA A 230 -13.09 -2.46 24.73
CA ALA A 230 -12.60 -1.33 25.54
C ALA A 230 -13.71 -0.69 26.38
N ARG A 231 -13.47 -0.28 27.63
CA ARG A 231 -14.51 0.05 28.65
C ARG A 231 -15.54 1.11 28.27
N HIS A 232 -15.14 2.20 27.63
CA HIS A 232 -16.02 3.34 27.34
C HIS A 232 -15.90 3.78 25.89
N PHE A 233 -17.04 4.10 25.28
CA PHE A 233 -17.13 4.61 23.91
C PHE A 233 -17.88 5.94 23.86
N GLU A 234 -17.40 6.87 23.03
CA GLU A 234 -18.10 8.12 22.76
C GLU A 234 -18.06 8.46 21.26
N PRO A 235 -19.16 8.98 20.70
CA PRO A 235 -19.19 9.37 19.30
C PRO A 235 -18.53 10.75 19.10
N VAL A 236 -17.73 10.88 18.03
CA VAL A 236 -17.29 12.18 17.53
C VAL A 236 -18.24 12.62 16.42
N HIS A 237 -19.22 13.44 16.76
CA HIS A 237 -20.24 13.95 15.86
C HIS A 237 -20.39 15.46 16.03
N VAL A 238 -19.71 16.22 15.16
CA VAL A 238 -19.76 17.69 15.20
C VAL A 238 -21.08 18.17 14.60
N ARG A 239 -21.91 18.82 15.41
CA ARG A 239 -23.21 19.34 14.96
C ARG A 239 -23.04 20.62 14.13
N SER A 240 -23.83 20.74 13.06
CA SER A 240 -23.79 21.89 12.15
C SER A 240 -24.07 23.25 12.85
N VAL A 241 -24.88 23.24 13.91
CA VAL A 241 -25.14 24.44 14.74
C VAL A 241 -23.87 24.97 15.41
N MET A 242 -22.96 24.09 15.84
CA MET A 242 -21.68 24.49 16.46
C MET A 242 -20.74 25.13 15.43
N VAL A 243 -20.74 24.61 14.20
CA VAL A 243 -19.95 25.17 13.10
C VAL A 243 -20.47 26.54 12.71
N LYS A 244 -21.79 26.70 12.52
CA LYS A 244 -22.41 27.99 12.21
C LYS A 244 -22.17 29.02 13.32
N ALA A 245 -22.25 28.63 14.59
CA ALA A 245 -21.94 29.53 15.70
C ALA A 245 -20.49 30.02 15.65
N ALA A 246 -19.54 29.14 15.33
CA ALA A 246 -18.13 29.50 15.18
C ALA A 246 -17.89 30.47 14.03
N GLU A 247 -18.56 30.27 12.88
CA GLU A 247 -18.50 31.19 11.74
C GLU A 247 -19.07 32.58 12.07
N LEU A 248 -20.03 32.65 12.99
CA LEU A 248 -20.61 33.89 13.53
C LEU A 248 -19.80 34.50 14.69
N GLY A 249 -18.55 34.05 14.90
CA GLY A 249 -17.65 34.60 15.91
C GLY A 249 -17.84 34.04 17.33
N LYS A 250 -18.57 32.93 17.50
CA LYS A 250 -18.74 32.22 18.78
C LYS A 250 -18.14 30.81 18.70
N PRO A 251 -16.81 30.66 18.66
CA PRO A 251 -16.15 29.37 18.46
C PRO A 251 -16.16 28.46 19.69
N GLU A 252 -16.52 28.97 20.88
CA GLU A 252 -16.39 28.28 22.16
C GLU A 252 -17.14 26.94 22.18
N PRO A 253 -18.40 26.80 21.74
CA PRO A 253 -19.10 25.52 21.78
C PRO A 253 -18.41 24.45 20.93
N LEU A 254 -17.99 24.81 19.71
CA LEU A 254 -17.28 23.91 18.81
C LEU A 254 -15.92 23.50 19.39
N ARG A 255 -15.15 24.47 19.87
CA ARG A 255 -13.82 24.25 20.45
C ARG A 255 -13.91 23.36 21.69
N ASN A 256 -14.85 23.66 22.59
CA ASN A 256 -15.03 22.92 23.84
C ASN A 256 -15.48 21.48 23.55
N TYR A 257 -16.37 21.27 22.59
CA TYR A 257 -16.77 19.92 22.17
C TYR A 257 -15.57 19.12 21.63
N MET A 258 -14.83 19.68 20.66
CA MET A 258 -13.65 19.00 20.09
C MET A 258 -12.59 18.69 21.14
N ASN A 259 -12.32 19.63 22.05
CA ASN A 259 -11.40 19.41 23.17
C ASN A 259 -11.92 18.35 24.13
N GLY A 260 -13.23 18.31 24.38
CA GLY A 260 -13.90 17.28 25.18
C GLY A 260 -13.64 15.89 24.64
N CYS A 261 -13.81 15.67 23.33
CA CYS A 261 -13.51 14.38 22.68
C CYS A 261 -12.04 13.96 22.90
N VAL A 262 -11.10 14.89 22.72
CA VAL A 262 -9.66 14.60 22.92
C VAL A 262 -9.37 14.28 24.39
N LEU A 263 -9.96 15.02 25.33
CA LEU A 263 -9.80 14.76 26.76
C LEU A 263 -10.41 13.42 27.18
N ALA A 264 -11.55 13.03 26.61
CA ALA A 264 -12.15 11.72 26.81
C ALA A 264 -11.23 10.60 26.28
N ALA A 265 -10.66 10.78 25.09
CA ALA A 265 -9.69 9.83 24.53
C ALA A 265 -8.46 9.66 25.43
N ARG A 266 -7.91 10.76 25.96
CA ARG A 266 -6.80 10.72 26.94
C ARG A 266 -7.15 10.01 28.24
N LYS A 267 -8.43 9.93 28.60
CA LYS A 267 -8.94 9.17 29.76
C LYS A 267 -9.21 7.69 29.43
N GLY A 268 -8.92 7.24 28.21
CA GLY A 268 -9.10 5.86 27.78
C GLY A 268 -10.44 5.57 27.10
N THR A 269 -11.26 6.59 26.81
CA THR A 269 -12.49 6.41 26.02
C THR A 269 -12.15 6.19 24.55
N VAL A 270 -12.72 5.16 23.93
CA VAL A 270 -12.54 4.90 22.49
C VAL A 270 -13.51 5.77 21.70
N MET A 271 -12.95 6.67 20.89
CA MET A 271 -13.73 7.55 20.02
C MET A 271 -14.25 6.80 18.80
N VAL A 272 -15.52 6.98 18.44
CA VAL A 272 -16.17 6.34 17.28
C VAL A 272 -16.73 7.40 16.33
N SER A 273 -16.37 7.36 15.05
CA SER A 273 -16.91 8.31 14.06
C SER A 273 -16.61 7.90 12.63
N PRO A 274 -17.41 8.32 11.64
CA PRO A 274 -17.01 8.27 10.23
C PRO A 274 -16.01 9.39 9.85
N PHE A 275 -15.74 10.35 10.75
CA PHE A 275 -14.80 11.46 10.56
C PHE A 275 -14.98 12.18 9.21
N ILE A 276 -16.21 12.57 8.88
CA ILE A 276 -16.60 13.10 7.57
C ILE A 276 -16.18 14.57 7.45
N SER A 277 -16.53 15.37 8.45
CA SER A 277 -16.34 16.83 8.46
C SER A 277 -14.88 17.24 8.70
N PRO A 278 -14.45 18.44 8.26
CA PRO A 278 -13.12 18.97 8.58
C PRO A 278 -12.83 19.03 10.09
N GLN A 279 -13.86 19.30 10.90
CA GLN A 279 -13.76 19.40 12.35
C GLN A 279 -13.53 18.03 12.99
N GLU A 280 -14.29 17.00 12.58
CA GLU A 280 -14.07 15.62 13.05
C GLU A 280 -12.69 15.12 12.62
N LYS A 281 -12.26 15.40 11.38
CA LYS A 281 -10.91 15.03 10.91
C LYS A 281 -9.80 15.65 11.76
N ARG A 282 -9.99 16.86 12.30
CA ARG A 282 -9.04 17.46 13.26
C ARG A 282 -8.99 16.68 14.57
N VAL A 283 -10.12 16.19 15.07
CA VAL A 283 -10.13 15.29 16.24
C VAL A 283 -9.35 14.01 15.91
N MET A 284 -9.64 13.36 14.77
CA MET A 284 -8.90 12.17 14.32
C MET A 284 -7.38 12.41 14.22
N GLN A 285 -6.97 13.57 13.69
CA GLN A 285 -5.55 13.93 13.62
C GLN A 285 -4.89 13.98 15.00
N VAL A 286 -5.58 14.55 15.99
CA VAL A 286 -5.07 14.56 17.38
C VAL A 286 -5.02 13.14 17.95
N LEU A 287 -6.03 12.29 17.71
CA LEU A 287 -6.01 10.88 18.14
C LEU A 287 -4.84 10.12 17.51
N LEU A 288 -4.56 10.35 16.23
CA LEU A 288 -3.42 9.76 15.52
C LEU A 288 -2.08 10.22 16.10
N GLN A 289 -1.92 11.54 16.30
CA GLN A 289 -0.69 12.17 16.80
C GLN A 289 -0.39 11.74 18.25
N GLU A 290 -1.39 11.73 19.12
CA GLU A 290 -1.26 11.33 20.53
C GLU A 290 -1.34 9.82 20.73
N ARG A 291 -1.50 9.04 19.65
CA ARG A 291 -1.53 7.58 19.66
C ARG A 291 -2.68 6.98 20.47
N HIS A 292 -3.85 7.60 20.46
CA HIS A 292 -5.06 7.03 21.08
C HIS A 292 -5.73 5.98 20.18
N PRO A 293 -6.43 4.99 20.76
CA PRO A 293 -7.26 4.06 20.00
C PRO A 293 -8.59 4.68 19.56
N PHE A 294 -9.09 4.31 18.38
CA PHE A 294 -10.38 4.79 17.87
C PHE A 294 -10.99 3.85 16.82
N VAL A 295 -12.29 4.01 16.59
CA VAL A 295 -13.07 3.30 15.57
C VAL A 295 -13.47 4.27 14.46
N LEU A 296 -13.12 3.95 13.22
CA LEU A 296 -13.50 4.68 12.01
C LEU A 296 -14.65 3.93 11.32
N ILE A 297 -15.74 4.62 10.98
CA ILE A 297 -16.80 4.03 10.14
C ILE A 297 -16.59 4.47 8.69
N ALA A 298 -16.26 3.52 7.83
CA ALA A 298 -16.02 3.76 6.41
C ALA A 298 -17.33 3.91 5.62
N ASP A 299 -17.26 4.68 4.54
CA ASP A 299 -18.36 4.94 3.61
C ASP A 299 -18.44 3.94 2.45
N ASN A 300 -17.63 2.87 2.49
CA ASN A 300 -17.60 1.81 1.50
C ASN A 300 -16.97 0.54 2.10
N GLY A 301 -17.34 -0.62 1.56
CA GLY A 301 -16.75 -1.90 1.95
C GLY A 301 -15.27 -2.04 1.59
N PHE A 302 -14.73 -3.21 1.89
CA PHE A 302 -13.31 -3.53 1.68
C PHE A 302 -13.11 -4.51 0.54
N ARG A 303 -12.06 -4.28 -0.26
CA ARG A 303 -11.47 -5.30 -1.13
C ARG A 303 -10.71 -6.32 -0.28
N ASP A 304 -10.49 -7.52 -0.80
CA ASP A 304 -9.77 -8.61 -0.11
C ASP A 304 -8.39 -8.21 0.42
N TYR A 305 -7.70 -7.30 -0.28
CA TYR A 305 -6.37 -6.79 0.10
C TYR A 305 -6.38 -5.33 0.56
N TYR A 306 -7.51 -4.85 1.09
CA TYR A 306 -7.62 -3.49 1.59
C TYR A 306 -6.54 -3.18 2.63
N LYS A 307 -6.00 -1.98 2.55
CA LYS A 307 -5.16 -1.40 3.59
C LYS A 307 -5.48 0.08 3.74
N PRO A 308 -5.55 0.62 4.97
CA PRO A 308 -5.64 2.04 5.16
C PRO A 308 -4.37 2.74 4.64
N ALA A 309 -4.52 3.99 4.23
CA ALA A 309 -3.41 4.83 3.78
C ALA A 309 -2.76 5.59 4.95
N ASP A 310 -1.51 6.00 4.76
CA ASP A 310 -0.82 6.99 5.60
C ASP A 310 -0.86 6.68 7.11
N GLU A 311 -1.22 7.67 7.94
CA GLU A 311 -1.19 7.53 9.41
C GLU A 311 -2.19 6.48 9.93
N LEU A 312 -3.26 6.21 9.19
CA LEU A 312 -4.20 5.13 9.52
C LEU A 312 -3.55 3.75 9.35
N PHE A 313 -2.60 3.60 8.41
CA PHE A 313 -1.80 2.37 8.31
C PHE A 313 -1.01 2.13 9.59
N ASP A 314 -0.33 3.16 10.10
CA ASP A 314 0.50 3.04 11.30
C ASP A 314 -0.35 2.83 12.56
N ALA A 315 -1.54 3.44 12.64
CA ALA A 315 -2.49 3.19 13.73
C ALA A 315 -3.06 1.75 13.68
N CYS A 316 -3.40 1.27 12.49
CA CYS A 316 -3.87 -0.11 12.26
C CYS A 316 -2.79 -1.13 12.62
N ALA A 317 -1.57 -0.92 12.13
CA ALA A 317 -0.40 -1.70 12.50
C ALA A 317 -0.21 -1.77 14.02
N ALA A 318 -0.31 -0.62 14.70
CA ALA A 318 -0.15 -0.52 16.15
C ALA A 318 -1.32 -1.14 16.96
N GLY A 319 -2.38 -1.62 16.30
CA GLY A 319 -3.57 -2.16 16.97
C GLY A 319 -4.48 -1.11 17.60
N ARG A 320 -4.35 0.16 17.17
CA ARG A 320 -5.10 1.31 17.69
C ARG A 320 -6.26 1.74 16.80
N LEU A 321 -6.46 1.09 15.67
CA LEU A 321 -7.53 1.41 14.73
C LEU A 321 -8.35 0.17 14.46
N LEU A 322 -9.67 0.34 14.48
CA LEU A 322 -10.64 -0.53 13.84
C LEU A 322 -11.43 0.29 12.84
N ILE A 323 -11.45 -0.15 11.59
CA ILE A 323 -12.28 0.44 10.54
C ILE A 323 -13.45 -0.50 10.32
N LEU A 324 -14.67 -0.02 10.48
CA LEU A 324 -15.91 -0.77 10.23
C LEU A 324 -16.57 -0.24 8.96
N SER A 325 -17.08 -1.12 8.11
CA SER A 325 -17.94 -0.75 6.99
C SER A 325 -19.31 -1.42 7.16
N PRO A 326 -20.41 -0.66 7.12
CA PRO A 326 -21.76 -1.22 7.13
C PRO A 326 -22.19 -1.74 5.75
N TRP A 327 -21.40 -1.50 4.70
CA TRP A 327 -21.78 -1.76 3.32
C TRP A 327 -20.82 -2.71 2.61
N PRO A 328 -21.31 -3.49 1.63
CA PRO A 328 -20.47 -4.20 0.68
C PRO A 328 -19.56 -3.25 -0.08
N TYR A 329 -18.47 -3.79 -0.62
CA TYR A 329 -17.54 -3.02 -1.43
C TYR A 329 -18.14 -2.68 -2.80
N ASP A 330 -18.21 -1.39 -3.12
CA ASP A 330 -18.57 -0.86 -4.44
C ASP A 330 -17.34 -0.27 -5.14
N GLU A 331 -17.08 -0.73 -6.37
CA GLU A 331 -16.00 -0.21 -7.21
C GLU A 331 -16.27 1.19 -7.76
N LYS A 332 -17.55 1.55 -7.91
CA LYS A 332 -17.94 2.87 -8.38
C LYS A 332 -17.66 3.86 -7.26
N LYS A 333 -16.71 4.77 -7.49
CA LYS A 333 -16.42 5.89 -6.58
C LYS A 333 -17.59 6.87 -6.59
N ARG A 334 -18.67 6.53 -5.89
CA ARG A 334 -19.82 7.40 -5.69
C ARG A 334 -19.51 8.39 -4.58
N HIS A 335 -19.90 9.64 -4.77
CA HIS A 335 -19.88 10.61 -3.69
C HIS A 335 -20.94 10.21 -2.67
N ILE A 336 -20.55 10.09 -1.40
CA ILE A 336 -21.50 9.86 -0.31
C ILE A 336 -22.51 11.00 -0.25
N SER A 337 -23.79 10.65 -0.21
CA SER A 337 -24.89 11.60 -0.09
C SER A 337 -25.01 12.14 1.35
N ARG A 338 -25.71 13.26 1.51
CA ARG A 338 -25.96 13.83 2.85
C ARG A 338 -26.73 12.87 3.75
N SER A 339 -27.70 12.13 3.21
CA SER A 339 -28.47 11.14 3.98
C SER A 339 -27.59 9.99 4.46
N GLU A 340 -26.64 9.54 3.64
CA GLU A 340 -25.67 8.52 4.04
C GLU A 340 -24.69 9.04 5.10
N CYS A 341 -24.24 10.29 5.00
CA CYS A 341 -23.42 10.90 6.06
C CYS A 341 -24.17 10.93 7.41
N VAL A 342 -25.46 11.28 7.39
CA VAL A 342 -26.30 11.27 8.58
C VAL A 342 -26.46 9.84 9.12
N ALA A 343 -26.67 8.86 8.23
CA ALA A 343 -26.77 7.45 8.62
C ALA A 343 -25.48 6.94 9.26
N LEU A 344 -24.30 7.25 8.72
CA LEU A 344 -23.02 6.86 9.31
C LEU A 344 -22.80 7.47 10.70
N ASN A 345 -23.20 8.74 10.89
CA ASN A 345 -23.12 9.36 12.20
C ASN A 345 -24.11 8.73 13.20
N ALA A 346 -25.31 8.37 12.76
CA ALA A 346 -26.27 7.65 13.59
C ALA A 346 -25.73 6.27 13.98
N MET A 347 -25.10 5.53 13.05
CA MET A 347 -24.44 4.26 13.36
C MET A 347 -23.33 4.41 14.39
N ALA A 348 -22.55 5.50 14.37
CA ALA A 348 -21.54 5.76 15.39
C ALA A 348 -22.15 5.94 16.79
N GLU A 349 -23.28 6.64 16.87
CA GLU A 349 -24.04 6.82 18.12
C GLU A 349 -24.63 5.49 18.60
N GLU A 350 -25.25 4.71 17.70
CA GLU A 350 -25.81 3.37 17.98
C GLU A 350 -24.74 2.42 18.54
N ILE A 351 -23.56 2.36 17.90
CA ILE A 351 -22.42 1.54 18.36
C ILE A 351 -22.01 1.93 19.78
N CYS A 352 -21.90 3.24 20.08
CA CYS A 352 -21.50 3.68 21.40
C CYS A 352 -22.55 3.34 22.47
N GLN A 353 -23.84 3.48 22.15
CA GLN A 353 -24.93 3.16 23.06
C GLN A 353 -24.97 1.67 23.39
N ASP A 354 -24.88 0.80 22.38
CA ASP A 354 -24.90 -0.65 22.53
C ASP A 354 -23.73 -1.16 23.39
N LEU A 355 -22.51 -0.72 23.06
CA LEU A 355 -21.30 -1.18 23.73
C LEU A 355 -21.15 -0.66 25.17
N ASN A 356 -21.68 0.53 25.47
CA ASN A 356 -21.75 1.03 26.83
C ASN A 356 -22.90 0.37 27.62
N GLY A 357 -24.09 0.27 27.03
CA GLY A 357 -25.29 -0.26 27.69
C GLY A 357 -25.21 -1.74 28.04
N THR A 358 -24.51 -2.55 27.22
CA THR A 358 -24.26 -3.98 27.53
C THR A 358 -23.48 -4.17 28.84
N ARG A 359 -22.77 -3.13 29.31
CA ARG A 359 -21.84 -3.23 30.44
C ARG A 359 -22.30 -2.56 31.71
N ASP A 360 -23.32 -1.72 31.64
CA ASP A 360 -24.01 -1.24 32.84
C ASP A 360 -24.92 -2.35 33.45
N CYS A 361 -25.07 -3.48 32.74
CA CYS A 361 -25.87 -4.66 33.14
C CYS A 361 -25.04 -5.82 33.73
N LEU A 362 -23.71 -5.71 33.78
CA LEU A 362 -22.76 -6.68 34.36
C LEU A 362 -22.02 -6.05 35.54
#